data_AF-A0A9W6GYW1-F1
#
_entry.id   AF-A0A9W6GYW1-F1
#
_cell.length_a   1.000
_cell.length_b   1.000
_cell.length_c   1.000
_cell.angle_alpha   90.00
_cell.angle_beta   90.00
_cell.angle_gamma   90.00
#
_symmetry.space_group_name_H-M   'P 1'
#
loop_
_entity.id
_entity.type
_entity.pdbx_description
1 polymer ?
#
loop_
_entity_poly.entity_id
_entity_poly.type
_entity_poly.pdbx_seq_one_letter_code
_entity_poly.pdbx_strand_id
1 'polypeptide(L)'
;MVRQINRYREHLDERFGAPDEPTIPLVEGRSWIFNTRQFRRTVARYIANRPFGVVAGKIQYKHASVAMFDGYAGSSASAFRQEVEQEHHLGQLDDIVAHYEAAQRGEWLVGPGASRVKHEIDRVAQEIGPLRGMIADGKRVKAMLAHFARTLHVGYLNDCFFEPATALCLGRSTGSESRPILSNCAPDRCPNSCIARRHLPPWQAAIAHAETMLEEKRLSNVQRTAILQDRDRMRKLIAPLLGERS
;
A
#
# COMPACT_ATOMS: atom_id res chain seq x y z
N MET A 1 -22.66 -14.95 -19.06
CA MET A 1 -21.37 -14.39 -18.61
C MET A 1 -20.15 -15.10 -19.23
N VAL A 2 -19.78 -16.34 -18.87
CA VAL A 2 -18.56 -17.02 -19.43
C VAL A 2 -18.55 -17.11 -20.95
N ARG A 3 -19.69 -17.45 -21.58
CA ARG A 3 -19.83 -17.46 -23.05
C ARG A 3 -19.62 -16.08 -23.68
N GLN A 4 -20.08 -15.01 -23.03
CA GLN A 4 -19.89 -13.64 -23.53
C GLN A 4 -18.45 -13.17 -23.40
N ILE A 5 -17.75 -13.55 -22.33
CA ILE A 5 -16.33 -13.21 -22.14
C ILE A 5 -15.48 -13.85 -23.24
N ASN A 6 -15.73 -15.12 -23.56
CA ASN A 6 -14.97 -15.80 -24.62
C ASN A 6 -15.36 -15.29 -26.01
N ARG A 7 -16.63 -14.94 -26.24
CA ARG A 7 -17.04 -14.24 -27.47
C ARG A 7 -16.36 -12.87 -27.61
N TYR A 8 -16.15 -12.16 -26.51
CA TYR A 8 -15.42 -10.90 -26.54
C TYR A 8 -13.94 -11.10 -26.85
N ARG A 9 -13.28 -12.13 -26.29
CA ARG A 9 -11.93 -12.55 -26.70
C ARG A 9 -11.87 -12.82 -28.20
N GLU A 10 -12.80 -13.62 -28.73
CA GLU A 10 -12.89 -13.92 -30.17
C GLU A 10 -13.01 -12.66 -31.00
N HIS A 11 -13.88 -11.74 -30.58
CA HIS A 11 -14.02 -10.44 -31.24
C HIS A 11 -12.73 -9.60 -31.21
N LEU A 12 -11.95 -9.68 -30.13
CA LEU A 12 -10.65 -8.99 -30.04
C LEU A 12 -9.61 -9.61 -30.98
N ASP A 13 -9.58 -10.93 -31.09
CA ASP A 13 -8.67 -11.63 -32.00
C ASP A 13 -9.07 -11.35 -33.46
N GLU A 14 -10.35 -11.33 -33.79
CA GLU A 14 -10.86 -10.98 -35.13
C GLU A 14 -10.57 -9.53 -35.54
N ARG A 15 -10.64 -8.59 -34.58
CA ARG A 15 -10.56 -7.15 -34.86
C ARG A 15 -9.14 -6.59 -34.80
N PHE A 16 -8.29 -7.17 -33.96
CA PHE A 16 -6.95 -6.64 -33.67
C PHE A 16 -5.83 -7.67 -33.87
N GLY A 17 -6.15 -8.95 -34.10
CA GLY A 17 -5.17 -10.01 -34.30
C GLY A 17 -4.72 -10.13 -35.76
N ALA A 18 -3.54 -10.69 -35.96
CA ALA A 18 -3.06 -11.15 -37.25
C ALA A 18 -3.29 -12.67 -37.38
N PRO A 19 -3.27 -13.25 -38.60
CA PRO A 19 -3.57 -14.67 -38.84
C PRO A 19 -2.80 -15.65 -37.96
N ASP A 20 -1.55 -15.32 -37.62
CA ASP A 20 -0.65 -16.14 -36.79
C ASP A 20 -0.33 -15.49 -35.42
N GLU A 21 -0.91 -14.34 -35.12
CA GLU A 21 -0.63 -13.57 -33.90
C GLU A 21 -1.95 -13.02 -33.33
N PRO A 22 -2.66 -13.80 -32.50
CA PRO A 22 -3.88 -13.32 -31.85
C PRO A 22 -3.58 -12.18 -30.87
N THR A 23 -4.54 -11.27 -30.72
CA THR A 23 -4.48 -10.16 -29.75
C THR A 23 -4.24 -10.65 -28.34
N ILE A 24 -4.86 -11.77 -27.96
CA ILE A 24 -4.62 -12.43 -26.69
C ILE A 24 -3.62 -13.59 -26.92
N PRO A 25 -2.43 -13.56 -26.27
CA PRO A 25 -1.41 -14.56 -26.49
C PRO A 25 -1.90 -15.99 -26.31
N LEU A 26 -1.41 -16.88 -27.18
CA LEU A 26 -1.61 -18.32 -27.04
C LEU A 26 -0.88 -18.82 -25.80
N VAL A 27 -1.50 -19.78 -25.11
CA VAL A 27 -0.87 -20.52 -24.02
C VAL A 27 -0.72 -21.96 -24.47
N GLU A 28 0.52 -22.45 -24.48
CA GLU A 28 0.85 -23.80 -24.99
C GLU A 28 0.33 -24.03 -26.42
N GLY A 29 0.41 -23.00 -27.27
CA GLY A 29 -0.05 -23.05 -28.66
C GLY A 29 -1.57 -23.07 -28.83
N ARG A 30 -2.34 -22.78 -27.76
CA ARG A 30 -3.82 -22.78 -27.79
C ARG A 30 -4.39 -21.46 -27.31
N SER A 31 -5.55 -21.10 -27.86
CA SER A 31 -6.29 -19.91 -27.43
C SER A 31 -6.71 -20.04 -25.98
N TRP A 32 -6.42 -19.02 -25.17
CA TRP A 32 -6.76 -19.03 -23.76
C TRP A 32 -8.26 -18.92 -23.53
N ILE A 33 -8.83 -19.86 -22.77
CA ILE A 33 -10.25 -19.86 -22.43
C ILE A 33 -10.45 -19.13 -21.09
N PHE A 34 -11.18 -18.02 -21.15
CA PHE A 34 -11.50 -17.22 -19.98
C PHE A 34 -12.65 -17.82 -19.16
N ASN A 35 -12.47 -17.89 -17.84
CA ASN A 35 -13.53 -18.25 -16.90
C ASN A 35 -13.61 -17.26 -15.75
N THR A 36 -14.76 -17.19 -15.08
CA THR A 36 -15.00 -16.23 -13.99
C THR A 36 -14.09 -16.48 -12.77
N ARG A 37 -13.61 -17.71 -12.57
CA ARG A 37 -12.69 -18.06 -11.48
C ARG A 37 -11.30 -17.45 -11.69
N GLN A 38 -10.83 -17.29 -12.94
CA GLN A 38 -9.56 -16.62 -13.24
C GLN A 38 -9.59 -15.14 -12.86
N PHE A 39 -10.66 -14.41 -13.20
CA PHE A 39 -10.81 -13.00 -12.81
C PHE A 39 -10.89 -12.85 -11.28
N ARG A 40 -11.68 -13.71 -10.63
CA ARG A 40 -11.76 -13.75 -9.17
C ARG A 40 -10.38 -14.00 -8.54
N ARG A 41 -9.59 -14.93 -9.08
CA ARG A 41 -8.24 -15.23 -8.60
C ARG A 41 -7.25 -14.09 -8.84
N THR A 42 -7.36 -13.40 -9.97
CA THR A 42 -6.51 -12.24 -10.29
C THR A 42 -6.76 -11.08 -9.32
N VAL A 43 -8.03 -10.74 -9.09
CA VAL A 43 -8.41 -9.68 -8.15
C VAL A 43 -8.10 -10.09 -6.70
N ALA A 44 -8.32 -11.35 -6.34
CA ALA A 44 -7.92 -11.87 -5.03
C ALA A 44 -6.41 -11.77 -4.81
N ARG A 45 -5.58 -12.07 -5.81
CA ARG A 45 -4.12 -11.90 -5.76
C ARG A 45 -3.74 -10.44 -5.55
N TYR A 46 -4.34 -9.53 -6.33
CA TYR A 46 -4.10 -8.10 -6.19
C TYR A 46 -4.48 -7.59 -4.79
N ILE A 47 -5.61 -8.02 -4.25
CA ILE A 47 -6.05 -7.66 -2.91
C ILE A 47 -5.10 -8.24 -1.87
N ALA A 48 -4.71 -9.50 -1.96
CA ALA A 48 -3.81 -10.16 -1.01
C ALA A 48 -2.43 -9.47 -0.91
N ASN A 49 -1.94 -8.89 -2.00
CA ASN A 49 -0.65 -8.20 -2.07
C ASN A 49 -0.69 -6.76 -1.51
N ARG A 50 -1.83 -6.31 -0.97
CA ARG A 50 -1.94 -5.04 -0.24
C ARG A 50 -1.80 -5.27 1.27
N PRO A 51 -1.38 -4.25 2.05
CA PRO A 51 -1.42 -4.32 3.50
C PRO A 51 -2.82 -4.68 4.00
N PHE A 52 -2.91 -5.64 4.93
CA PHE A 52 -4.19 -6.21 5.42
C PHE A 52 -5.06 -6.86 4.33
N GLY A 53 -4.49 -7.05 3.14
CA GLY A 53 -5.15 -7.54 1.95
C GLY A 53 -5.81 -8.89 2.12
N VAL A 54 -5.19 -9.79 2.89
CA VAL A 54 -5.77 -11.11 3.17
C VAL A 54 -7.09 -11.01 3.96
N VAL A 55 -7.15 -10.11 4.93
CA VAL A 55 -8.36 -9.86 5.73
C VAL A 55 -9.41 -9.12 4.90
N ALA A 56 -9.00 -8.09 4.16
CA ALA A 56 -9.88 -7.36 3.24
C ALA A 56 -10.48 -8.28 2.17
N GLY A 57 -9.65 -9.16 1.60
CA GLY A 57 -10.05 -10.15 0.62
C GLY A 57 -11.00 -11.19 1.19
N LYS A 58 -10.75 -11.69 2.42
CA LYS A 58 -11.71 -12.54 3.13
C LYS A 58 -13.08 -11.86 3.20
N ILE A 59 -13.14 -10.60 3.64
CA ILE A 59 -14.40 -9.84 3.78
C ILE A 59 -15.07 -9.66 2.42
N GLN A 60 -14.34 -9.15 1.42
CA GLN A 60 -14.84 -8.88 0.07
C GLN A 60 -15.43 -10.12 -0.60
N TYR A 61 -14.77 -11.26 -0.45
CA TYR A 61 -15.20 -12.52 -1.04
C TYR A 61 -16.11 -13.35 -0.12
N LYS A 62 -16.48 -12.81 1.04
CA LYS A 62 -17.32 -13.45 2.07
C LYS A 62 -16.82 -14.84 2.46
N HIS A 63 -15.51 -15.01 2.53
CA HIS A 63 -14.90 -16.26 2.98
C HIS A 63 -15.08 -16.42 4.49
N ALA A 64 -15.46 -17.61 4.95
CA ALA A 64 -15.68 -17.86 6.38
C ALA A 64 -14.37 -17.81 7.19
N SER A 65 -13.21 -18.06 6.56
CA SER A 65 -11.89 -17.99 7.19
C SER A 65 -10.86 -17.28 6.31
N VAL A 66 -9.81 -16.77 6.95
CA VAL A 66 -8.63 -16.18 6.29
C VAL A 66 -7.92 -17.24 5.44
N ALA A 67 -7.80 -18.48 5.96
CA ALA A 67 -7.22 -19.63 5.26
C ALA A 67 -7.90 -19.97 3.92
N MET A 68 -9.21 -19.74 3.78
CA MET A 68 -9.91 -19.91 2.49
C MET A 68 -9.54 -18.82 1.47
N PHE A 69 -9.17 -17.62 1.93
CA PHE A 69 -8.64 -16.57 1.07
C PHE A 69 -7.14 -16.76 0.81
N ASP A 70 -6.39 -17.33 1.77
CA ASP A 70 -5.02 -17.79 1.57
C ASP A 70 -4.90 -18.84 0.47
N GLY A 71 -5.98 -19.56 0.14
CA GLY A 71 -6.03 -20.42 -1.05
C GLY A 71 -5.82 -19.67 -2.38
N TYR A 72 -6.06 -18.36 -2.42
CA TYR A 72 -5.65 -17.48 -3.53
C TYR A 72 -4.21 -16.98 -3.38
N ALA A 73 -3.69 -16.95 -2.15
CA ALA A 73 -2.31 -16.62 -1.79
C ALA A 73 -1.44 -17.89 -1.57
N GLY A 74 -1.81 -19.03 -2.17
CA GLY A 74 -0.97 -20.23 -2.37
C GLY A 74 -0.13 -20.73 -1.20
N SER A 75 -0.69 -21.54 -0.31
CA SER A 75 0.10 -22.39 0.60
C SER A 75 0.62 -23.65 -0.13
N SER A 76 1.65 -23.53 -0.98
CA SER A 76 2.48 -24.67 -1.39
C SER A 76 3.95 -24.30 -1.39
N ALA A 77 4.79 -25.21 -0.88
CA ALA A 77 6.20 -25.01 -0.61
C ALA A 77 7.05 -25.01 -1.91
N SER A 78 8.04 -24.11 -1.95
CA SER A 78 9.02 -23.86 -3.02
C SER A 78 8.49 -23.07 -4.23
N ALA A 79 9.30 -22.13 -4.72
CA ALA A 79 8.98 -21.03 -5.66
C ALA A 79 8.05 -19.91 -5.15
N PHE A 80 6.93 -20.22 -4.48
CA PHE A 80 5.92 -19.18 -4.21
C PHE A 80 6.33 -18.09 -3.20
N ARG A 81 7.14 -18.36 -2.17
CA ARG A 81 7.65 -17.27 -1.29
C ARG A 81 8.47 -16.25 -2.07
N GLN A 82 9.22 -16.71 -3.06
CA GLN A 82 10.00 -15.84 -3.92
C GLN A 82 9.10 -15.06 -4.87
N GLU A 83 8.05 -15.69 -5.41
CA GLU A 83 7.03 -14.99 -6.20
C GLU A 83 6.26 -13.96 -5.37
N VAL A 84 5.89 -14.25 -4.13
CA VAL A 84 5.22 -13.31 -3.22
C VAL A 84 6.13 -12.16 -2.85
N GLU A 85 7.41 -12.41 -2.55
CA GLU A 85 8.36 -11.35 -2.26
C GLU A 85 8.63 -10.48 -3.49
N GLN A 86 8.69 -11.08 -4.69
CA GLN A 86 8.78 -10.34 -5.95
C GLN A 86 7.55 -9.48 -6.20
N GLU A 87 6.34 -10.02 -6.02
CA GLU A 87 5.09 -9.28 -6.16
C GLU A 87 4.95 -8.18 -5.10
N HIS A 88 5.38 -8.45 -3.86
CA HIS A 88 5.43 -7.45 -2.80
C HIS A 88 6.38 -6.30 -3.17
N HIS A 89 7.55 -6.62 -3.73
CA HIS A 89 8.49 -5.64 -4.25
C HIS A 89 7.91 -4.81 -5.41
N LEU A 90 7.16 -5.44 -6.32
CA LEU A 90 6.44 -4.73 -7.38
C LEU A 90 5.36 -3.80 -6.81
N GLY A 91 4.62 -4.25 -5.79
CA GLY A 91 3.66 -3.42 -5.06
C GLY A 91 4.31 -2.21 -4.38
N GLN A 92 5.47 -2.40 -3.75
CA GLN A 92 6.25 -1.31 -3.15
C GLN A 92 6.72 -0.28 -4.19
N LEU A 93 7.07 -0.73 -5.40
CA LEU A 93 7.40 0.15 -6.52
C LEU A 93 6.18 0.97 -6.98
N ASP A 94 4.99 0.38 -7.00
CA ASP A 94 3.76 1.11 -7.30
C ASP A 94 3.43 2.12 -6.19
N ASP A 95 3.61 1.75 -4.92
CA ASP A 95 3.32 2.63 -3.79
C ASP A 95 4.28 3.84 -3.72
N ILE A 96 5.56 3.68 -4.08
CA ILE A 96 6.49 4.82 -4.14
C ILE A 96 6.20 5.75 -5.31
N VAL A 97 5.74 5.22 -6.45
CA VAL A 97 5.29 6.02 -7.59
C VAL A 97 4.04 6.82 -7.20
N ALA A 98 3.09 6.21 -6.49
CA ALA A 98 1.91 6.92 -6.00
C ALA A 98 2.29 8.09 -5.07
N HIS A 99 3.30 7.91 -4.22
CA HIS A 99 3.86 8.99 -3.39
C HIS A 99 4.55 10.09 -4.22
N TYR A 100 5.32 9.71 -5.24
CA TYR A 100 5.93 10.66 -6.17
C TYR A 100 4.87 11.51 -6.89
N GLU A 101 3.85 10.86 -7.47
CA GLU A 101 2.76 11.55 -8.16
C GLU A 101 1.94 12.45 -7.23
N ALA A 102 1.69 12.01 -5.99
CA ALA A 102 1.05 12.83 -4.96
C ALA A 102 1.87 14.10 -4.67
N ALA A 103 3.18 13.95 -4.49
CA ALA A 103 4.08 15.07 -4.30
C ALA A 103 4.09 16.05 -5.48
N GLN A 104 4.02 15.56 -6.72
CA GLN A 104 3.89 16.43 -7.91
C GLN A 104 2.58 17.23 -7.92
N ARG A 105 1.52 16.74 -7.26
CA ARG A 105 0.26 17.47 -7.05
C ARG A 105 0.28 18.38 -5.81
N GLY A 106 1.43 18.51 -5.14
CA GLY A 106 1.56 19.25 -3.89
C GLY A 106 1.05 18.51 -2.65
N GLU A 107 0.71 17.22 -2.78
CA GLU A 107 0.29 16.38 -1.65
C GLU A 107 1.51 15.74 -0.99
N TRP A 108 2.02 16.35 0.07
CA TRP A 108 3.21 15.87 0.77
C TRP A 108 2.88 14.98 1.97
N LEU A 109 3.83 14.10 2.28
CA LEU A 109 3.84 13.31 3.50
C LEU A 109 4.11 14.19 4.72
N VAL A 110 3.60 13.78 5.87
CA VAL A 110 3.89 14.42 7.17
C VAL A 110 4.48 13.41 8.15
N GLY A 111 4.97 13.89 9.29
CA GLY A 111 5.61 13.07 10.31
C GLY A 111 7.14 13.11 10.22
N PRO A 112 7.83 12.46 11.17
CA PRO A 112 9.27 12.65 11.36
C PRO A 112 10.13 12.18 10.17
N GLY A 113 9.67 11.19 9.40
CA GLY A 113 10.38 10.70 8.22
C GLY A 113 10.10 11.48 6.93
N ALA A 114 9.13 12.40 6.94
CA ALA A 114 8.62 13.01 5.72
C ALA A 114 9.66 13.86 4.98
N SER A 115 10.53 14.57 5.70
CA SER A 115 11.57 15.42 5.09
C SER A 115 12.56 14.62 4.25
N ARG A 116 12.97 13.43 4.73
CA ARG A 116 13.86 12.52 4.00
C ARG A 116 13.23 12.02 2.71
N VAL A 117 11.97 11.59 2.78
CA VAL A 117 11.24 11.11 1.59
C VAL A 117 11.01 12.25 0.60
N LYS A 118 10.65 13.44 1.09
CA LYS A 118 10.50 14.63 0.26
C LYS A 118 11.78 14.97 -0.49
N HIS A 119 12.93 14.98 0.19
CA HIS A 119 14.22 15.28 -0.43
C HIS A 119 14.52 14.35 -1.61
N GLU A 120 14.29 13.05 -1.46
CA GLU A 120 14.52 12.09 -2.54
C GLU A 120 13.54 12.22 -3.69
N ILE A 121 12.26 12.45 -3.39
CA ILE A 121 11.25 12.71 -4.44
C ILE A 121 11.61 13.98 -5.21
N ASP A 122 12.01 15.06 -4.54
CA ASP A 122 12.42 16.31 -5.18
C ASP A 122 13.67 16.11 -6.05
N ARG A 123 14.67 15.35 -5.55
CA ARG A 123 15.89 15.00 -6.31
C ARG A 123 15.53 14.26 -7.61
N VAL A 124 14.66 13.26 -7.52
CA VAL A 124 14.20 12.51 -8.70
C VAL A 124 13.40 13.41 -9.65
N ALA A 125 12.54 14.28 -9.14
CA ALA A 125 11.78 15.21 -9.96
C ALA A 125 12.67 16.19 -10.74
N GLN A 126 13.74 16.70 -10.11
CA GLN A 126 14.72 17.57 -10.77
C GLN A 126 15.48 16.84 -11.89
N GLU A 127 15.86 15.59 -11.67
CA GLU A 127 16.63 14.80 -12.64
C GLU A 127 15.77 14.29 -13.81
N ILE A 128 14.48 14.06 -13.60
CA ILE A 128 13.53 13.74 -14.69
C ILE A 128 13.19 15.00 -15.50
N GLY A 129 13.13 16.17 -14.87
CA GLY A 129 12.79 17.43 -15.51
C GLY A 129 11.32 17.51 -15.97
N PRO A 130 10.91 18.57 -16.69
CA PRO A 130 9.50 18.83 -17.05
C PRO A 130 8.99 18.00 -18.24
N LEU A 131 9.55 16.82 -18.49
CA LEU A 131 9.23 16.01 -19.68
C LEU A 131 7.79 15.48 -19.63
N ARG A 132 7.07 15.60 -20.75
CA ARG A 132 5.61 15.43 -20.88
C ARG A 132 5.17 14.00 -21.21
N GLY A 133 5.80 12.97 -20.62
CA GLY A 133 5.61 11.57 -21.03
C GLY A 133 5.18 10.64 -19.89
N MET A 134 3.95 10.78 -19.37
CA MET A 134 3.43 10.05 -18.19
C MET A 134 3.82 8.55 -18.10
N ILE A 135 3.82 7.81 -19.22
CA ILE A 135 4.11 6.37 -19.25
C ILE A 135 5.63 6.07 -19.22
N ALA A 136 6.44 6.90 -19.90
CA ALA A 136 7.89 6.78 -19.88
C ALA A 136 8.47 7.23 -18.53
N ASP A 137 7.84 8.23 -17.91
CA ASP A 137 8.22 8.76 -16.60
C ASP A 137 8.00 7.71 -15.50
N GLY A 138 6.89 6.96 -15.52
CA GLY A 138 6.59 5.95 -14.49
C GLY A 138 7.66 4.86 -14.36
N LYS A 139 8.18 4.32 -15.47
CA LYS A 139 9.27 3.32 -15.43
C LYS A 139 10.58 3.93 -14.91
N ARG A 140 10.86 5.17 -15.27
CA ARG A 140 12.07 5.89 -14.84
C ARG A 140 12.00 6.24 -13.35
N VAL A 141 10.86 6.73 -12.87
CA VAL A 141 10.60 6.97 -11.44
C VAL A 141 10.77 5.68 -10.65
N LYS A 142 10.18 4.55 -11.11
CA LYS A 142 10.37 3.24 -10.45
C LYS A 142 11.85 2.86 -10.35
N ALA A 143 12.62 3.03 -11.42
CA ALA A 143 14.05 2.72 -11.41
C ALA A 143 14.82 3.60 -10.43
N MET A 144 14.56 4.91 -10.42
CA MET A 144 15.28 5.88 -9.58
C MET A 144 14.91 5.77 -8.09
N LEU A 145 13.65 5.43 -7.78
CA LEU A 145 13.15 5.25 -6.41
C LEU A 145 13.15 3.79 -5.94
N ALA A 146 13.71 2.86 -6.71
CA ALA A 146 13.72 1.43 -6.37
C ALA A 146 14.36 1.15 -5.00
N HIS A 147 15.38 1.92 -4.62
CA HIS A 147 15.98 1.81 -3.29
C HIS A 147 15.01 2.17 -2.17
N PHE A 148 14.25 3.25 -2.34
CA PHE A 148 13.23 3.69 -1.37
C PHE A 148 12.07 2.70 -1.29
N ALA A 149 11.62 2.17 -2.44
CA ALA A 149 10.59 1.13 -2.50
C ALA A 149 10.96 -0.09 -1.64
N ARG A 150 12.20 -0.58 -1.71
CA ARG A 150 12.65 -1.73 -0.89
C ARG A 150 12.51 -1.50 0.61
N THR A 151 12.67 -0.25 1.07
CA THR A 151 12.54 0.12 2.48
C THR A 151 11.10 0.51 2.86
N LEU A 152 10.19 0.64 1.90
CA LEU A 152 8.83 1.11 2.13
C LEU A 152 7.94 -0.05 2.61
N HIS A 153 7.45 0.06 3.83
CA HIS A 153 6.42 -0.82 4.37
C HIS A 153 5.15 0.01 4.59
N VAL A 154 4.14 -0.27 3.78
CA VAL A 154 2.85 0.43 3.86
C VAL A 154 2.05 -0.10 5.05
N GLY A 155 1.59 0.82 5.90
CA GLY A 155 0.82 0.51 7.10
C GLY A 155 -0.56 1.15 7.11
N TYR A 156 -1.35 0.81 8.12
CA TYR A 156 -2.71 1.34 8.27
C TYR A 156 -2.72 2.80 8.74
N LEU A 157 -1.87 3.12 9.73
CA LEU A 157 -1.78 4.46 10.33
C LEU A 157 -0.66 5.32 9.73
N ASN A 158 0.36 4.67 9.18
CA ASN A 158 1.53 5.32 8.59
C ASN A 158 2.25 4.36 7.65
N ASP A 159 3.01 4.92 6.72
CA ASP A 159 4.06 4.20 6.01
C ASP A 159 5.35 4.23 6.81
N CYS A 160 6.16 3.19 6.67
CA CYS A 160 7.49 3.10 7.26
C CYS A 160 8.54 3.03 6.15
N PHE A 161 9.37 4.05 6.04
CA PHE A 161 10.60 4.01 5.23
C PHE A 161 11.71 3.48 6.12
N PHE A 162 11.78 2.17 6.20
CA PHE A 162 12.46 1.44 7.25
C PHE A 162 13.98 1.59 7.18
N GLU A 163 14.53 2.13 8.26
CA GLU A 163 15.96 2.17 8.57
C GLU A 163 16.13 1.52 9.96
N PRO A 164 16.74 0.32 10.06
CA PRO A 164 16.82 -0.42 11.33
C PRO A 164 17.48 0.39 12.46
N ALA A 165 18.50 1.19 12.15
CA ALA A 165 19.27 1.95 13.14
C ALA A 165 18.43 3.00 13.90
N THR A 166 17.35 3.50 13.29
CA THR A 166 16.48 4.55 13.83
C THR A 166 15.05 4.07 14.12
N ALA A 167 14.76 2.80 13.87
CA ALA A 167 13.42 2.24 13.98
C ALA A 167 12.99 2.06 15.45
N LEU A 168 12.15 2.97 15.95
CA LEU A 168 11.59 2.88 17.31
C LEU A 168 10.72 1.62 17.53
N CYS A 169 10.20 1.02 16.44
CA CYS A 169 9.34 -0.16 16.52
C CYS A 169 10.08 -1.47 16.81
N LEU A 170 11.42 -1.51 16.69
CA LEU A 170 12.23 -2.69 16.97
C LEU A 170 12.58 -2.87 18.46
N GLY A 171 12.31 -1.87 19.30
CA GLY A 171 12.67 -1.92 20.73
C GLY A 171 14.17 -2.16 20.96
N ARG A 172 14.52 -3.02 21.94
CA ARG A 172 15.91 -3.44 22.24
C ARG A 172 16.36 -4.69 21.47
N SER A 173 15.52 -5.29 20.63
CA SER A 173 15.88 -6.46 19.85
C SER A 173 16.55 -6.02 18.54
N THR A 174 17.87 -5.99 18.52
CA THR A 174 18.67 -5.76 17.32
C THR A 174 19.12 -7.11 16.75
N GLY A 175 18.34 -7.67 15.83
CA GLY A 175 18.78 -8.78 14.98
C GLY A 175 19.14 -8.27 13.58
N SER A 176 20.07 -8.91 12.87
CA SER A 176 20.50 -8.47 11.52
C SER A 176 19.45 -8.67 10.42
N GLU A 177 18.31 -9.30 10.73
CA GLU A 177 17.17 -9.56 9.82
C GLU A 177 15.86 -8.94 10.34
N SER A 178 15.91 -7.85 11.10
CA SER A 178 14.70 -7.26 11.66
C SER A 178 13.86 -6.57 10.57
N ARG A 179 12.63 -7.04 10.34
CA ARG A 179 11.57 -6.32 9.61
C ARG A 179 10.85 -5.34 10.56
N PRO A 180 10.26 -4.23 10.08
CA PRO A 180 9.56 -3.29 10.95
C PRO A 180 8.31 -3.93 11.57
N ILE A 181 8.14 -3.75 12.87
CA ILE A 181 6.92 -4.16 13.58
C ILE A 181 5.96 -2.96 13.59
N LEU A 182 5.16 -2.81 12.52
CA LEU A 182 4.32 -1.62 12.33
C LEU A 182 3.33 -1.37 13.48
N SER A 183 2.83 -2.43 14.14
CA SER A 183 1.96 -2.33 15.32
C SER A 183 2.63 -1.67 16.53
N ASN A 184 3.97 -1.70 16.59
CA ASN A 184 4.77 -1.10 17.65
C ASN A 184 5.34 0.27 17.24
N CYS A 185 4.97 0.79 16.08
CA CYS A 185 5.42 2.10 15.63
C CYS A 185 4.87 3.20 16.55
N ALA A 186 5.66 4.26 16.72
CA ALA A 186 5.22 5.53 17.28
C ALA A 186 5.19 6.58 16.15
N PRO A 187 4.07 6.74 15.41
CA PRO A 187 4.04 7.53 14.17
C PRO A 187 4.36 9.02 14.38
N ASP A 188 4.15 9.53 15.59
CA ASP A 188 4.45 10.90 16.00
C ASP A 188 5.94 11.14 16.30
N ARG A 189 6.74 10.09 16.51
CA ARG A 189 8.15 10.21 16.95
C ARG A 189 9.15 9.42 16.13
N CYS A 190 8.72 8.35 15.46
CA CYS A 190 9.61 7.46 14.74
C CYS A 190 10.16 8.14 13.47
N PRO A 191 11.50 8.28 13.32
CA PRO A 191 12.14 8.87 12.13
C PRO A 191 11.82 8.16 10.82
N ASN A 192 11.32 6.93 10.88
CA ASN A 192 10.94 6.14 9.71
C ASN A 192 9.47 6.33 9.31
N SER A 193 8.67 6.96 10.17
CA SER A 193 7.24 7.08 9.96
C SER A 193 6.89 8.27 9.07
N CYS A 194 6.07 8.00 8.05
CA CYS A 194 5.48 8.99 7.16
C CYS A 194 3.97 8.79 7.09
N ILE A 195 3.22 9.88 7.09
CA ILE A 195 1.76 9.86 7.06
C ILE A 195 1.29 10.61 5.83
N ALA A 196 0.68 9.90 4.89
CA ALA A 196 -0.03 10.46 3.74
C ALA A 196 -1.51 10.70 4.04
N ARG A 197 -2.18 11.44 3.15
CA ARG A 197 -3.65 11.68 3.21
C ARG A 197 -4.47 10.41 3.33
N ARG A 198 -4.05 9.29 2.72
CA ARG A 198 -4.75 7.99 2.81
C ARG A 198 -4.88 7.45 4.24
N HIS A 199 -4.03 7.91 5.17
CA HIS A 199 -4.08 7.50 6.57
C HIS A 199 -5.00 8.41 7.40
N LEU A 200 -5.56 9.49 6.84
CA LEU A 200 -6.47 10.37 7.57
C LEU A 200 -7.70 9.63 8.15
N PRO A 201 -8.42 8.78 7.38
CA PRO A 201 -9.62 8.14 7.89
C PRO A 201 -9.42 7.35 9.20
N PRO A 202 -8.40 6.48 9.35
CA PRO A 202 -8.20 5.78 10.61
C PRO A 202 -7.78 6.68 11.77
N TRP A 203 -7.01 7.75 11.52
CA TRP A 203 -6.70 8.73 12.58
C TRP A 203 -7.95 9.50 13.03
N GLN A 204 -8.80 9.92 12.09
CA GLN A 204 -10.07 10.58 12.40
C GLN A 204 -11.01 9.66 13.18
N ALA A 205 -11.09 8.37 12.81
CA ALA A 205 -11.86 7.39 13.54
C ALA A 205 -11.34 7.19 14.97
N ALA A 206 -10.03 7.14 15.17
CA ALA A 206 -9.42 7.05 16.50
C ALA A 206 -9.69 8.29 17.36
N ILE A 207 -9.63 9.50 16.77
CA ILE A 207 -9.98 10.75 17.45
C ILE A 207 -11.45 10.77 17.86
N ALA A 208 -12.36 10.41 16.95
CA ALA A 208 -13.80 10.34 17.25
C ALA A 208 -14.09 9.32 18.36
N HIS A 209 -13.42 8.16 18.33
CA HIS A 209 -13.56 7.16 19.40
C HIS A 209 -13.10 7.71 20.76
N ALA A 210 -11.97 8.43 20.80
CA ALA A 210 -11.49 9.08 22.01
C ALA A 210 -12.46 10.15 22.55
N GLU A 211 -13.11 10.90 21.66
CA GLU A 211 -14.16 11.86 22.02
C GLU A 211 -15.37 11.17 22.64
N THR A 212 -15.87 10.08 22.03
CA THR A 212 -16.96 9.28 22.60
C THR A 212 -16.60 8.73 23.98
N MET A 213 -15.37 8.22 24.18
CA MET A 213 -14.95 7.76 25.50
C MET A 213 -14.99 8.88 26.54
N LEU A 214 -14.66 10.12 26.18
CA LEU A 214 -14.65 11.25 27.13
C LEU A 214 -16.04 11.64 27.62
N GLU A 215 -17.11 11.25 26.93
CA GLU A 215 -18.50 11.46 27.36
C GLU A 215 -18.89 10.54 28.53
N GLU A 216 -18.13 9.45 28.75
CA GLU A 216 -18.37 8.51 29.84
C GLU A 216 -18.18 9.16 31.22
N LYS A 217 -19.25 9.14 32.03
CA LYS A 217 -19.28 9.78 33.35
C LYS A 217 -18.42 9.04 34.39
N ARG A 218 -18.12 7.75 34.17
CA ARG A 218 -17.42 6.88 35.13
C ARG A 218 -15.90 6.87 34.97
N LEU A 219 -15.34 7.67 34.07
CA LEU A 219 -13.88 7.77 33.92
C LEU A 219 -13.25 8.47 35.14
N SER A 220 -12.22 7.84 35.69
CA SER A 220 -11.32 8.50 36.65
C SER A 220 -10.62 9.70 36.02
N ASN A 221 -10.18 10.66 36.85
CA ASN A 221 -9.43 11.84 36.39
C ASN A 221 -8.14 11.45 35.64
N VAL A 222 -7.47 10.38 36.04
CA VAL A 222 -6.25 9.87 35.39
C VAL A 222 -6.57 9.35 33.99
N GLN A 223 -7.61 8.51 33.83
CA GLN A 223 -8.03 8.01 32.53
C GLN A 223 -8.47 9.15 31.60
N ARG A 224 -9.26 10.10 32.11
CA ARG A 224 -9.69 11.27 31.35
C ARG A 224 -8.51 12.08 30.83
N THR A 225 -7.51 12.33 31.68
CA THR A 225 -6.29 13.06 31.31
C THR A 225 -5.51 12.31 30.23
N ALA A 226 -5.34 11.00 30.36
CA ALA A 226 -4.64 10.18 29.36
C ALA A 226 -5.34 10.20 28.00
N ILE A 227 -6.67 10.07 27.97
CA ILE A 227 -7.46 10.12 26.72
C ILE A 227 -7.38 11.50 26.07
N LEU A 228 -7.46 12.59 26.85
CA LEU A 228 -7.30 13.95 26.34
C LEU A 228 -5.92 14.14 25.67
N GLN A 229 -4.86 13.73 26.36
CA GLN A 229 -3.49 13.82 25.84
C GLN A 229 -3.31 13.00 24.55
N ASP A 230 -3.86 11.78 24.50
CA ASP A 230 -3.80 10.91 23.32
C ASP A 230 -4.54 11.53 22.12
N ARG A 231 -5.77 12.00 22.34
CA ARG A 231 -6.57 12.71 21.33
C ARG A 231 -5.85 13.94 20.79
N ASP A 232 -5.30 14.77 21.67
CA ASP A 232 -4.63 16.01 21.27
C ASP A 232 -3.32 15.72 20.52
N ARG A 233 -2.60 14.66 20.90
CA ARG A 233 -1.46 14.13 20.15
C ARG A 233 -1.88 13.71 18.74
N MET A 234 -2.95 12.94 18.59
CA MET A 234 -3.46 12.50 17.29
C MET A 234 -3.89 13.67 16.41
N ARG A 235 -4.65 14.63 16.97
CA ARG A 235 -5.06 15.85 16.25
C ARG A 235 -3.85 16.65 15.73
N LYS A 236 -2.85 16.86 16.59
CA LYS A 236 -1.62 17.57 16.21
C LYS A 236 -0.88 16.85 15.08
N LEU A 237 -0.83 15.52 15.12
CA LEU A 237 -0.14 14.71 14.13
C LEU A 237 -0.75 14.84 12.73
N ILE A 238 -2.08 14.87 12.62
CA ILE A 238 -2.77 14.94 11.33
C ILE A 238 -3.13 16.37 10.88
N ALA A 239 -3.03 17.37 11.76
CA ALA A 239 -3.37 18.76 11.44
C ALA A 239 -2.73 19.27 10.13
N PRO A 240 -1.44 19.00 9.82
CA PRO A 240 -0.84 19.49 8.58
C PRO A 240 -1.44 18.85 7.31
N LEU A 241 -2.08 17.68 7.41
CA LEU A 241 -2.78 17.03 6.29
C LEU A 241 -4.21 17.54 6.08
N LEU A 242 -4.76 18.26 7.07
CA LEU A 242 -6.07 18.88 7.02
C LEU A 242 -6.02 20.32 6.47
N GLY A 243 -4.82 20.91 6.38
CA GLY A 243 -4.58 22.25 5.83
C GLY A 243 -4.94 22.35 4.34
N GLU A 244 -5.58 23.47 4.00
CA GLU A 244 -6.32 23.70 2.76
C GLU A 244 -5.48 23.70 1.48
N ARG A 245 -6.06 23.12 0.42
CA ARG A 245 -5.79 23.49 -0.97
C ARG A 245 -6.10 24.99 -1.09
N SER A 246 -5.08 25.85 -1.02
CA SER A 246 -5.14 27.20 -1.61
C SER A 246 -4.82 27.11 -3.09
#